data_AF-A0A832WJD8-F1
#
_entry.id   AF-A0A832WJD8-F1
#
_cell.length_a   1.000
_cell.length_b   1.000
_cell.length_c   1.000
_cell.angle_alpha   90.00
_cell.angle_beta   90.00
_cell.angle_gamma   90.00
#
_symmetry.space_group_name_H-M   'P 1'
#
loop_
_entity.id
_entity.type
_entity.pdbx_description
1 polymer ?
#
loop_
_entity_poly.entity_id
_entity_poly.type
_entity_poly.pdbx_seq_one_letter_code
_entity_poly.pdbx_strand_id
1 'polypeptide(L)'
;MFEVSGLILVIIGLMGVIINKLKLKQLLSLTLMALGVVLYLVGKGAEVGEGPPLRDFTNPVDPIPSVLMLTTLVVDVAVTGLALSFLKEGEE
;
A
#
# COMPACT_ATOMS: atom_id res chain seq x y z
N MET A 1 -6.10 9.26 12.62
CA MET A 1 -4.66 9.67 12.55
C MET A 1 -3.94 8.91 11.45
N PHE A 2 -4.11 7.59 11.36
CA PHE A 2 -3.53 6.77 10.29
C PHE A 2 -3.97 7.18 8.89
N GLU A 3 -5.18 7.73 8.71
CA GLU A 3 -5.67 8.07 7.37
C GLU A 3 -4.92 9.27 6.79
N VAL A 4 -4.62 10.27 7.63
CA VAL A 4 -3.85 11.45 7.21
C VAL A 4 -2.41 11.05 6.85
N SER A 5 -1.80 10.15 7.63
CA SER A 5 -0.48 9.59 7.31
C SER A 5 -0.48 8.80 6.00
N GLY A 6 -1.52 8.00 5.75
CA GLY A 6 -1.70 7.28 4.50
C GLY A 6 -1.81 8.24 3.31
N LEU A 7 -2.62 9.30 3.43
CA LEU A 7 -2.78 10.30 2.38
C LEU A 7 -1.47 11.03 2.06
N ILE A 8 -0.69 11.39 3.09
CA ILE A 8 0.63 12.01 2.95
C ILE A 8 1.58 11.07 2.20
N LEU A 9 1.58 9.77 2.54
CA LEU A 9 2.41 8.78 1.85
C LEU A 9 2.02 8.60 0.38
N VAL A 10 0.74 8.63 0.05
CA VAL A 10 0.28 8.62 -1.35
C VAL A 10 0.85 9.81 -2.13
N ILE A 11 0.78 11.01 -1.54
CA ILE A 11 1.30 12.23 -2.16
C ILE A 11 2.83 12.15 -2.32
N ILE A 12 3.55 11.66 -1.31
CA ILE A 12 5.01 11.47 -1.38
C ILE A 12 5.38 10.45 -2.45
N GLY A 13 4.68 9.32 -2.51
CA GLY A 13 4.88 8.31 -3.55
C GLY A 13 4.65 8.87 -4.95
N LEU A 14 3.56 9.62 -5.14
CA LEU A 14 3.26 10.27 -6.41
C LEU A 14 4.34 11.28 -6.82
N MET A 15 4.78 12.13 -5.88
CA MET A 15 5.90 13.05 -6.13
C MET A 15 7.18 12.30 -6.48
N GLY A 16 7.47 11.19 -5.79
CA GLY A 16 8.61 10.33 -6.08
C GLY A 16 8.58 9.75 -7.50
N VAL A 17 7.42 9.33 -8.01
CA VAL A 17 7.29 8.84 -9.38
C VAL A 17 7.60 9.93 -10.41
N ILE A 18 7.14 11.16 -10.18
CA ILE A 18 7.30 12.29 -11.12
C ILE A 18 8.73 12.85 -11.11
N ILE A 19 9.33 13.02 -9.92
CA ILE A 19 10.61 13.72 -9.75
C ILE A 19 11.80 12.84 -10.11
N ASN A 20 11.71 11.53 -9.85
CA ASN A 20 12.86 10.64 -10.03
C ASN A 20 13.09 10.29 -11.50
N LYS A 21 14.33 10.42 -11.97
CA LYS A 21 14.76 10.00 -13.32
C LYS A 21 15.12 8.52 -13.41
N LEU A 22 15.55 7.91 -12.30
CA LEU A 22 15.95 6.51 -12.23
C LEU A 22 14.71 5.62 -12.08
N LYS A 23 14.57 4.65 -12.99
CA LYS A 23 13.46 3.69 -13.01
C LYS A 23 13.30 2.93 -11.68
N LEU A 24 14.40 2.53 -11.04
CA LEU A 24 14.38 1.89 -9.72
C LEU A 24 13.74 2.77 -8.64
N LYS A 25 14.06 4.07 -8.63
CA LYS A 25 13.50 5.01 -7.66
C LYS A 25 12.01 5.29 -7.95
N GLN A 26 11.63 5.32 -9.23
CA GLN A 26 10.22 5.42 -9.61
C GLN A 26 9.43 4.18 -9.16
N LEU A 27 9.98 2.98 -9.32
CA LEU A 27 9.37 1.73 -8.85
C LEU A 27 9.19 1.72 -7.32
N LEU A 28 10.23 2.07 -6.57
CA LEU A 28 10.14 2.21 -5.11
C LEU A 28 9.10 3.25 -4.69
N SER A 29 8.98 4.35 -5.43
CA SER A 29 7.99 5.39 -5.17
C SER A 29 6.56 4.89 -5.43
N LEU A 30 6.38 4.03 -6.43
CA LEU A 30 5.10 3.39 -6.75
C LEU A 30 4.65 2.45 -5.63
N THR A 31 5.56 1.61 -5.11
CA THR A 31 5.30 0.75 -3.93
C THR A 31 4.94 1.60 -2.70
N LEU A 32 5.65 2.72 -2.48
CA LEU A 32 5.36 3.67 -1.40
C LEU A 32 3.96 4.27 -1.52
N MET A 33 3.53 4.60 -2.74
CA MET A 33 2.19 5.10 -3.02
C MET A 33 1.13 4.03 -2.68
N ALA A 34 1.35 2.78 -3.10
CA ALA A 34 0.45 1.66 -2.82
C ALA A 34 0.30 1.41 -1.30
N LEU A 35 1.41 1.46 -0.55
CA LEU A 35 1.41 1.36 0.92
C LEU A 35 0.64 2.52 1.57
N GLY A 36 0.70 3.73 1.01
CA GLY A 36 -0.10 4.86 1.46
C GLY A 36 -1.61 4.60 1.34
N VAL A 37 -2.05 4.01 0.22
CA VAL A 37 -3.46 3.61 0.01
C VAL A 37 -3.87 2.52 1.00
N VAL A 38 -3.02 1.52 1.23
CA VAL A 38 -3.23 0.46 2.23
C VAL A 38 -3.47 1.06 3.61
N LEU A 39 -2.59 1.96 4.05
CA LEU A 39 -2.69 2.62 5.36
C LEU A 39 -3.95 3.49 5.48
N TYR A 40 -4.34 4.17 4.41
CA TYR A 40 -5.56 4.98 4.39
C TYR A 40 -6.81 4.11 4.59
N LEU A 41 -6.94 3.03 3.81
CA LEU A 41 -8.14 2.16 3.86
C LEU A 41 -8.22 1.35 5.15
N VAL A 42 -7.10 0.80 5.63
CA VAL A 42 -7.07 0.09 6.92
C VAL A 42 -7.35 1.06 8.07
N GLY A 43 -6.81 2.28 8.01
CA GLY A 43 -7.10 3.33 8.99
C GLY A 43 -8.58 3.67 9.06
N LYS A 44 -9.28 3.69 7.92
CA LYS A 44 -10.74 3.88 7.86
C LYS A 44 -11.54 2.70 8.43
N GLY A 45 -11.12 1.46 8.15
CA GLY A 45 -11.77 0.27 8.73
C GLY A 45 -11.62 0.17 10.25
N ALA A 46 -10.54 0.75 10.79
CA ALA A 46 -10.27 0.77 12.22
C ALA A 46 -11.09 1.81 13.02
N GLU A 47 -11.81 2.73 12.37
CA GLU A 47 -12.69 3.69 13.07
C GLU A 47 -14.00 3.02 13.57
N VAL A 48 -14.35 1.85 13.03
CA VAL A 48 -15.65 1.18 13.26
C VAL A 48 -15.64 0.28 14.50
N GLY A 49 -14.47 -0.22 14.91
CA GLY A 49 -14.33 -1.15 16.03
C GLY A 49 -12.93 -1.13 16.64
N GLU A 50 -12.76 -1.75 17.81
CA GLU A 50 -11.48 -1.73 18.54
C GLU A 50 -10.82 -3.12 18.61
N GLY A 51 -11.58 -4.19 18.37
CA GLY A 51 -11.10 -5.57 18.40
C GLY A 51 -10.68 -6.08 17.03
N PRO A 52 -9.78 -7.08 16.96
CA PRO A 52 -9.50 -7.79 15.72
C PRO A 52 -10.78 -8.40 15.11
N PRO A 53 -10.83 -8.61 13.78
CA PRO A 53 -12.02 -9.12 13.09
C PRO A 53 -12.20 -10.63 13.33
N LEU A 54 -12.45 -10.99 14.58
CA LEU A 54 -12.61 -12.35 15.10
C LEU A 54 -13.92 -12.44 15.87
N ARG A 55 -14.56 -13.61 15.83
CA ARG A 55 -15.92 -13.84 16.37
C ARG A 55 -16.04 -13.65 17.88
N ASP A 56 -14.94 -13.76 18.62
CA ASP A 56 -14.93 -13.73 20.08
C ASP A 56 -14.83 -12.30 20.66
N PHE A 57 -14.76 -11.27 19.82
CA PHE A 57 -14.63 -9.87 20.27
C PHE A 57 -15.97 -9.14 20.22
N THR A 58 -16.23 -8.33 21.25
CA THR A 58 -17.48 -7.58 21.43
C THR A 58 -17.66 -6.40 20.46
N ASN A 59 -16.57 -5.87 19.90
CA ASN A 59 -16.63 -4.79 18.91
C ASN A 59 -15.50 -4.93 17.86
N PRO A 60 -15.62 -5.87 16.91
CA PRO A 60 -14.59 -6.11 15.90
C PRO A 60 -14.53 -4.97 14.88
N VAL A 61 -13.33 -4.68 14.37
CA VAL A 61 -13.12 -3.80 13.20
C VAL A 61 -13.81 -4.37 11.96
N ASP A 62 -14.11 -3.50 11.00
CA ASP A 62 -14.65 -3.93 9.70
C ASP A 62 -13.60 -4.80 8.96
N PRO A 63 -13.90 -6.07 8.63
CA PRO A 63 -12.98 -6.93 7.92
C PRO A 63 -12.80 -6.56 6.44
N ILE A 64 -13.72 -5.78 5.85
CA ILE A 64 -13.74 -5.50 4.41
C ILE A 64 -12.42 -4.82 3.96
N PRO A 65 -11.95 -3.73 4.59
CA PRO A 65 -10.71 -3.09 4.17
C PRO A 65 -9.49 -4.00 4.33
N SER A 66 -9.43 -4.80 5.41
CA SER A 66 -8.28 -5.68 5.67
C SER A 66 -8.12 -6.76 4.61
N VAL A 67 -9.23 -7.36 4.14
CA VAL A 67 -9.20 -8.39 3.10
C VAL A 67 -8.82 -7.78 1.73
N LEU A 68 -9.38 -6.62 1.38
CA LEU A 68 -9.05 -5.92 0.13
C LEU A 68 -7.59 -5.49 0.07
N MET A 69 -7.01 -5.09 1.20
CA MET A 69 -5.60 -4.71 1.23
C MET A 69 -4.65 -5.89 1.12
N LEU A 70 -4.98 -7.05 1.70
CA LEU A 70 -4.15 -8.25 1.58
C LEU A 70 -3.97 -8.69 0.12
N THR A 71 -5.04 -8.67 -0.68
CA THR A 71 -4.95 -9.02 -2.11
C THR A 71 -4.14 -7.98 -2.88
N THR A 72 -4.31 -6.70 -2.55
CA THR A 72 -3.55 -5.60 -3.15
C THR A 72 -2.04 -5.76 -2.90
N LEU A 73 -1.64 -6.11 -1.66
CA LEU A 73 -0.24 -6.31 -1.31
C LEU A 73 0.41 -7.47 -2.08
N VAL A 74 -0.32 -8.57 -2.28
CA VAL A 74 0.18 -9.70 -3.07
C VAL A 74 0.39 -9.30 -4.53
N VAL A 75 -0.55 -8.57 -5.12
CA VAL A 75 -0.42 -8.05 -6.49
C VAL A 75 0.73 -7.06 -6.60
N ASP A 76 0.90 -6.16 -5.63
CA ASP A 76 1.97 -5.16 -5.61
C ASP A 76 3.37 -5.81 -5.58
N VAL A 77 3.57 -6.83 -4.74
CA VAL A 77 4.83 -7.59 -4.71
C VAL A 77 5.09 -8.33 -6.02
N ALA A 78 4.06 -8.93 -6.64
CA ALA A 78 4.19 -9.60 -7.92
C ALA A 78 4.57 -8.64 -9.06
N VAL A 79 3.90 -7.49 -9.14
CA VAL A 79 4.19 -6.44 -10.14
C VAL A 79 5.57 -5.82 -9.90
N THR A 80 5.95 -5.59 -8.64
CA THR A 80 7.29 -5.08 -8.30
C THR A 80 8.38 -6.07 -8.71
N GLY A 81 8.19 -7.36 -8.46
CA GLY A 81 9.11 -8.41 -8.91
C GLY A 81 9.25 -8.46 -10.43
N LEU A 82 8.12 -8.36 -11.15
CA LEU A 82 8.12 -8.30 -12.61
C LEU A 82 8.84 -7.05 -13.13
N ALA A 83 8.58 -5.88 -12.54
CA ALA A 83 9.22 -4.62 -12.91
C ALA A 83 10.74 -4.65 -12.66
N LEU A 84 11.18 -5.29 -11.57
CA LEU A 84 12.61 -5.50 -11.29
C LEU A 84 13.25 -6.45 -12.31
N SER A 85 12.54 -7.49 -12.75
CA SER A 85 13.03 -8.40 -13.80
C SER A 85 13.28 -7.66 -15.11
N PHE A 86 12.31 -6.85 -15.57
CA PHE A 86 12.47 -6.04 -16.77
C PHE A 86 13.57 -4.99 -16.63
N LEU A 87 13.71 -4.40 -15.44
CA LEU A 87 14.75 -3.41 -15.20
C LEU A 87 16.14 -4.04 -15.28
N LYS A 88 16.31 -5.27 -14.78
CA LYS A 88 17.56 -6.02 -14.88
C LYS A 88 17.89 -6.39 -16.32
N GLU A 89 16.90 -6.84 -17.09
CA GLU A 89 17.11 -7.27 -18.49
C GLU A 89 17.44 -6.09 -19.43
N GLY A 90 16.94 -4.88 -19.14
CA GLY A 90 17.30 -3.68 -19.89
C GLY A 90 18.68 -3.09 -19.61
N GLU A 91 19.46 -3.67 -18.67
CA GLU A 91 20.84 -3.30 -18.39
C GLU A 91 21.89 -4.19 -19.09
N GLU A 92 21.47 -5.25 -19.80
CA GLU A 92 22.31 -6.03 -20.73
C GLU A 92 22.25 -5.49 -22.17
#